data_AF-A0A9N9R2T8-F1
#
_entry.id   AF-A0A9N9R2T8-F1
#
_cell.length_a   1.000
_cell.length_b   1.000
_cell.length_c   1.000
_cell.angle_alpha   90.00
_cell.angle_beta   90.00
_cell.angle_gamma   90.00
#
_symmetry.space_group_name_H-M   'P 1'
#
loop_
_entity.id
_entity.type
_entity.pdbx_description
1 polymer ?
#
loop_
_entity_poly.entity_id
_entity_poly.type
_entity_poly.pdbx_seq_one_letter_code
_entity_poly.pdbx_strand_id
1 'polypeptide(L)'
;MYCDCPQFQRCCFCLPLRRGVLVIAYLKILFSAFMVGVYSYEVHVESNTELLYQGLSVRLPAEACVFIYCVECVFAAILIYGTHKRITRPVKVYYYFSICTLVSSVLMQIVDIFSINSHSSFFIFELGLLCFTGICIQLYLLLLVWNLLKKLDVDGPHVYDNQLHQFINGDLKLESNGVYNPSTIPVEV
;
A
#
# COMPACT_ATOMS: atom_id res chain seq x y z
N MET A 1 -23.62 9.65 8.05
CA MET A 1 -23.02 9.64 6.70
C MET A 1 -21.83 8.69 6.78
N TYR A 2 -21.97 7.45 6.34
CA TYR A 2 -20.80 6.57 6.23
C TYR A 2 -19.96 7.13 5.09
N CYS A 3 -18.77 7.64 5.41
CA CYS A 3 -17.82 8.06 4.39
C CYS A 3 -17.31 6.78 3.70
N ASP A 4 -17.95 6.40 2.60
CA ASP A 4 -17.46 5.34 1.73
C ASP A 4 -16.08 5.76 1.19
N CYS A 5 -15.04 5.03 1.59
CA CYS A 5 -13.70 5.27 1.07
C CYS A 5 -13.69 5.11 -0.46
N PRO A 6 -13.03 6.03 -1.20
CA PRO A 6 -13.08 6.06 -2.65
C PRO A 6 -12.51 4.76 -3.25
N GLN A 7 -13.31 4.10 -4.09
CA GLN A 7 -12.91 2.89 -4.79
C GLN A 7 -12.07 3.25 -6.03
N PHE A 8 -10.75 3.15 -5.91
CA PHE A 8 -9.87 3.39 -7.05
C PHE A 8 -9.81 2.16 -7.95
N GLN A 9 -10.55 2.17 -9.05
CA GLN A 9 -10.48 1.12 -10.07
C GLN A 9 -9.25 1.23 -10.99
N ARG A 10 -8.60 2.40 -11.04
CA ARG A 10 -7.45 2.72 -11.92
C ARG A 10 -6.33 3.37 -11.10
N CYS A 11 -5.07 2.97 -11.36
CA CYS A 11 -3.88 3.65 -10.85
C CYS A 11 -3.57 4.90 -11.71
N CYS A 12 -2.69 5.82 -11.26
CA CYS A 12 -2.39 7.13 -11.88
C CYS A 12 -2.07 7.17 -13.39
N PHE A 13 -2.01 6.03 -14.08
CA PHE A 13 -1.72 5.89 -15.51
C PHE A 13 -2.69 4.94 -16.24
N CYS A 14 -3.96 4.86 -15.83
CA CYS A 14 -4.98 3.95 -16.42
C CYS A 14 -4.61 2.46 -16.35
N LEU A 15 -3.50 2.10 -15.70
CA LEU A 15 -3.08 0.72 -15.50
C LEU A 15 -4.06 0.03 -14.56
N PRO A 16 -4.42 -1.24 -14.84
CA PRO A 16 -5.27 -2.01 -13.93
C PRO A 16 -4.57 -2.08 -12.58
N LEU A 17 -5.33 -1.85 -11.50
CA LEU A 17 -4.84 -1.72 -10.12
C LEU A 17 -3.73 -2.72 -9.77
N ARG A 18 -3.92 -4.00 -10.14
CA ARG A 18 -2.93 -5.07 -9.92
C ARG A 18 -1.57 -4.83 -10.58
N ARG A 19 -1.54 -4.40 -11.85
CA ARG A 19 -0.29 -4.10 -12.55
C ARG A 19 0.37 -2.86 -11.95
N GLY A 20 -0.42 -1.86 -11.54
CA GLY A 20 0.08 -0.67 -10.84
C GLY A 20 0.80 -1.02 -9.54
N VAL A 21 0.15 -1.78 -8.64
CA VAL A 21 0.76 -2.23 -7.37
C VAL A 21 2.07 -2.96 -7.62
N LEU A 22 2.06 -3.85 -8.62
CA LEU A 22 3.19 -4.72 -8.92
C LEU A 22 4.39 -3.91 -9.45
N VAL A 23 4.17 -2.97 -10.39
CA VAL A 23 5.23 -2.06 -10.87
C VAL A 23 5.82 -1.24 -9.72
N ILE A 24 4.96 -0.67 -8.87
CA ILE A 24 5.39 0.11 -7.71
C ILE A 24 6.19 -0.76 -6.73
N ALA A 25 5.75 -1.99 -6.47
CA ALA A 25 6.46 -2.92 -5.59
C ALA A 25 7.86 -3.29 -6.12
N TYR A 26 7.99 -3.52 -7.43
CA TYR A 26 9.30 -3.73 -8.06
C TYR A 26 10.20 -2.49 -7.97
N LEU A 27 9.65 -1.29 -8.22
CA LEU A 27 10.39 -0.05 -8.05
C LEU A 27 10.85 0.13 -6.60
N LYS A 28 10.00 -0.21 -5.62
CA LYS A 28 10.35 -0.16 -4.19
C LYS A 28 11.48 -1.12 -3.84
N ILE A 29 11.46 -2.36 -4.35
CA ILE A 29 12.57 -3.31 -4.14
C ILE A 29 13.86 -2.81 -4.79
N LEU A 30 13.79 -2.33 -6.03
CA LEU A 30 14.96 -1.84 -6.75
C LEU A 30 15.60 -0.67 -5.99
N PHE A 31 14.77 0.28 -5.55
CA PHE A 31 15.24 1.43 -4.77
C PHE A 31 15.82 0.98 -3.42
N SER A 32 15.13 0.10 -2.69
CA SER A 32 15.62 -0.41 -1.40
C SER A 32 16.95 -1.16 -1.56
N ALA A 33 17.09 -2.02 -2.56
CA ALA A 33 18.33 -2.74 -2.84
C ALA A 33 19.49 -1.80 -3.19
N PHE A 34 19.22 -0.74 -3.97
CA PHE A 34 20.19 0.31 -4.26
C PHE A 34 20.63 1.03 -2.97
N MET A 35 19.68 1.44 -2.13
CA MET A 35 19.96 2.12 -0.86
C MET A 35 20.76 1.23 0.11
N VAL A 36 20.46 -0.08 0.19
CA VAL A 36 21.27 -1.03 0.97
C VAL A 36 22.72 -1.04 0.51
N GLY A 37 22.97 -0.99 -0.80
CA GLY A 37 24.33 -0.93 -1.35
C GLY A 37 25.06 0.35 -0.94
N VAL A 38 24.39 1.50 -1.02
CA VAL A 38 24.94 2.81 -0.61
C VAL A 38 25.28 2.80 0.89
N TYR A 39 24.35 2.36 1.74
CA TYR A 39 24.56 2.36 3.18
C TYR A 39 25.56 1.30 3.63
N SER A 40 25.63 0.15 2.95
CA SER A 40 26.68 -0.83 3.22
C SER A 40 28.07 -0.28 2.90
N TYR A 41 28.21 0.59 1.90
CA TYR A 41 29.47 1.25 1.60
C TYR A 41 29.82 2.30 2.67
N GLU A 42 28.85 3.11 3.09
CA GLU A 42 29.02 4.13 4.13
C GLU A 42 29.49 3.53 5.46
N VAL A 43 28.94 2.39 5.87
CA VAL A 43 29.38 1.65 7.08
C VAL A 43 30.89 1.34 7.05
N HIS A 44 31.48 1.11 5.88
CA HIS A 44 32.89 0.77 5.75
C HIS A 44 33.81 2.00 5.65
N VAL A 45 33.27 3.17 5.29
CA VAL A 45 34.05 4.38 4.99
C VAL A 45 33.98 5.41 6.13
N GLU A 46 33.17 5.17 7.17
CA GLU A 46 32.98 6.06 8.34
C GLU A 46 32.69 7.53 7.94
N SER A 47 32.06 7.75 6.78
CA SER A 47 31.59 9.09 6.42
C SER A 47 30.32 9.39 7.21
N ASN A 48 30.36 10.39 8.10
CA ASN A 48 29.19 10.92 8.81
C ASN A 48 28.23 11.65 7.84
N THR A 49 27.63 10.95 6.89
CA THR A 49 26.64 11.51 5.98
C THR A 49 25.26 11.50 6.64
N GLU A 50 24.48 12.57 6.45
CA GLU A 50 23.12 12.63 6.96
C GLU A 50 22.20 11.78 6.07
N LEU A 51 21.55 10.79 6.68
CA LEU A 51 20.85 9.70 5.99
C LEU A 51 19.42 10.11 5.67
N LEU A 52 18.98 9.86 4.43
CA LEU A 52 17.60 10.12 4.00
C LEU A 52 16.80 8.81 3.97
N TYR A 53 15.78 8.69 4.83
CA TYR A 53 14.83 7.59 4.86
C TYR A 53 13.42 8.12 4.55
N GLN A 54 12.82 7.67 3.44
CA GLN A 54 11.45 8.06 3.02
C GLN A 54 11.18 9.59 3.04
N GLY A 55 12.20 10.40 2.70
CA GLY A 55 12.09 11.87 2.72
C GLY A 55 12.38 12.51 4.09
N LEU A 56 12.82 11.73 5.08
CA LEU A 56 13.24 12.19 6.40
C LEU A 56 14.75 12.07 6.56
N SER A 57 15.41 13.15 6.96
CA SER A 57 16.80 13.12 7.37
C SER A 57 16.89 12.67 8.83
N VAL A 58 16.97 11.35 9.06
CA VAL A 58 17.10 10.83 10.44
C VAL A 58 18.56 10.48 10.69
N ARG A 59 19.14 11.05 11.75
CA ARG A 59 20.45 10.64 12.26
C ARG A 59 20.34 9.28 12.97
N LEU A 60 20.30 8.22 12.19
CA LEU A 60 20.41 6.84 12.67
C LEU A 60 21.83 6.31 12.42
N PRO A 61 22.32 5.34 13.22
CA PRO A 61 23.54 4.64 12.86
C PRO A 61 23.33 3.89 11.54
N ALA A 62 24.32 3.93 10.64
CA ALA A 62 24.20 3.35 9.30
C ALA A 62 23.84 1.85 9.31
N GLU A 63 24.31 1.10 10.32
CA GLU A 63 23.93 -0.30 10.55
C GLU A 63 22.41 -0.51 10.71
N ALA A 64 21.75 0.38 11.45
CA ALA A 64 20.30 0.31 11.65
C ALA A 64 19.54 0.62 10.35
N CYS A 65 20.05 1.54 9.52
CA CYS A 65 19.46 1.82 8.21
C CYS A 65 19.54 0.61 7.29
N VAL A 66 20.69 -0.07 7.21
CA VAL A 66 20.84 -1.31 6.44
C VAL A 66 19.82 -2.36 6.90
N PHE A 67 19.65 -2.52 8.22
CA PHE A 67 18.65 -3.44 8.76
C PHE A 67 17.22 -3.08 8.33
N ILE A 68 16.83 -1.81 8.43
CA ILE A 68 15.49 -1.34 8.05
C ILE A 68 15.22 -1.60 6.57
N TYR A 69 16.14 -1.25 5.66
CA TYR A 69 15.95 -1.48 4.22
C TYR A 69 15.93 -2.96 3.86
N CYS A 70 16.69 -3.81 4.57
CA CYS A 70 16.60 -5.26 4.42
C CYS A 70 15.20 -5.77 4.79
N VAL A 71 14.63 -5.29 5.89
CA VAL A 71 13.26 -5.62 6.30
C VAL A 71 12.24 -5.14 5.26
N GLU A 72 12.39 -3.91 4.76
CA GLU A 72 11.52 -3.38 3.69
C GLU A 72 11.60 -4.22 2.41
N CYS A 73 12.79 -4.70 2.02
CA CYS A 73 12.99 -5.60 0.90
C CYS A 73 12.19 -6.91 1.08
N VAL A 74 12.26 -7.52 2.26
CA VAL A 74 11.52 -8.76 2.56
C VAL A 74 10.02 -8.55 2.46
N PHE A 75 9.49 -7.48 3.08
CA PHE A 75 8.06 -7.19 3.01
C PHE A 75 7.59 -6.84 1.59
N ALA A 76 8.39 -6.10 0.83
CA ALA A 76 8.09 -5.81 -0.56
C ALA A 76 8.10 -7.10 -1.42
N ALA A 77 8.99 -8.05 -1.15
CA ALA A 77 8.97 -9.37 -1.80
C ALA A 77 7.69 -10.16 -1.45
N ILE A 78 7.24 -10.12 -0.19
CA ILE A 78 5.97 -10.72 0.26
C ILE A 78 4.79 -10.09 -0.50
N LEU A 79 4.78 -8.77 -0.69
CA LEU A 79 3.75 -8.07 -1.47
C LEU A 79 3.72 -8.55 -2.93
N ILE A 80 4.90 -8.65 -3.57
CA ILE A 80 5.02 -9.13 -4.95
C ILE A 80 4.49 -10.56 -5.05
N TYR A 81 4.91 -11.44 -4.13
CA TYR A 81 4.46 -12.82 -4.08
C TYR A 81 2.93 -12.92 -3.91
N GLY A 82 2.37 -12.17 -2.96
CA GLY A 82 0.93 -12.12 -2.70
C GLY A 82 0.12 -11.62 -3.90
N THR A 83 0.63 -10.58 -4.56
CA THR A 83 -0.01 -9.99 -5.74
C THR A 83 0.04 -10.91 -6.96
N HIS A 84 1.14 -11.66 -7.14
CA HIS A 84 1.28 -12.66 -8.21
C HIS A 84 0.38 -13.87 -8.01
N LYS A 85 0.39 -14.45 -6.80
CA LYS A 85 -0.39 -15.66 -6.48
C LYS A 85 -1.85 -15.39 -6.14
N ARG A 86 -2.28 -14.12 -6.10
CA ARG A 86 -3.65 -13.71 -5.72
C ARG A 86 -4.06 -14.20 -4.33
N ILE A 87 -3.09 -14.27 -3.40
CA ILE A 87 -3.35 -14.74 -2.03
C ILE A 87 -3.54 -13.51 -1.14
N THR A 88 -4.67 -13.44 -0.43
CA THR A 88 -5.02 -12.30 0.42
C THR A 88 -4.15 -12.21 1.67
N ARG A 89 -3.78 -13.34 2.28
CA ARG A 89 -2.97 -13.41 3.51
C ARG A 89 -1.66 -12.60 3.46
N PRO A 90 -0.73 -12.81 2.50
CA PRO A 90 0.51 -12.04 2.43
C PRO A 90 0.29 -10.55 2.15
N VAL A 91 -0.74 -10.20 1.38
CA VAL A 91 -1.10 -8.79 1.12
C VAL A 91 -1.63 -8.12 2.39
N LYS A 92 -2.40 -8.83 3.22
CA LYS A 92 -2.85 -8.34 4.55
C LYS A 92 -1.66 -8.06 5.47
N VAL A 93 -0.69 -8.98 5.52
CA VAL A 93 0.52 -8.79 6.33
C VAL A 93 1.29 -7.55 5.89
N TYR A 94 1.51 -7.37 4.58
CA TYR A 94 2.15 -6.17 4.05
C TYR A 94 1.36 -4.89 4.36
N TYR A 95 0.03 -4.94 4.31
CA TYR A 95 -0.83 -3.79 4.63
C TYR A 95 -0.65 -3.32 6.08
N TYR A 96 -0.66 -4.24 7.06
CA TYR A 96 -0.41 -3.89 8.46
C TYR A 96 1.01 -3.34 8.67
N PHE A 97 2.01 -3.96 8.03
CA PHE A 97 3.37 -3.43 8.03
C PHE A 97 3.42 -2.00 7.49
N SER A 98 2.74 -1.72 6.37
CA SER A 98 2.69 -0.38 5.77
C SER A 98 2.03 0.65 6.69
N ILE A 99 0.97 0.29 7.43
CA ILE A 99 0.37 1.16 8.45
C ILE A 99 1.39 1.47 9.55
N CYS A 100 2.06 0.44 10.09
CA CYS A 100 3.06 0.62 11.14
C CYS A 100 4.19 1.55 10.69
N THR A 101 4.68 1.41 9.45
CA THR A 101 5.71 2.30 8.90
C THR A 101 5.22 3.74 8.75
N LEU A 102 3.96 3.96 8.35
CA LEU A 102 3.39 5.30 8.24
C LEU A 102 3.22 5.96 9.61
N VAL A 103 2.77 5.22 10.62
CA VAL A 103 2.68 5.71 11.99
C VAL A 103 4.07 6.05 12.53
N SER A 104 5.05 5.17 12.30
CA SER A 104 6.44 5.41 12.70
C SER A 104 7.03 6.64 12.02
N SER A 105 6.79 6.85 10.72
CA SER A 105 7.28 8.04 10.01
C SER A 105 6.66 9.33 10.53
N VAL A 106 5.36 9.32 10.87
CA VAL A 106 4.67 10.48 11.45
C VAL A 106 5.21 10.79 12.84
N LEU A 107 5.44 9.78 13.68
CA LEU A 107 6.02 9.98 15.02
C LEU A 107 7.44 10.56 14.95
N MET A 108 8.29 10.06 14.05
CA MET A 108 9.64 10.59 13.86
C MET A 108 9.62 12.06 13.41
N GLN A 109 8.72 12.42 12.50
CA GLN A 109 8.54 13.81 12.08
C GLN A 109 8.16 14.74 13.23
N ILE A 110 7.25 14.30 14.11
CA ILE A 110 6.85 15.09 15.28
C ILE A 110 8.07 15.34 16.17
N VAL A 111 8.89 14.31 16.41
CA VAL A 111 10.13 14.43 17.20
C VAL A 111 11.12 15.40 16.55
N ASP A 112 11.33 15.30 15.24
CA ASP A 112 12.26 16.17 14.51
C ASP A 112 11.80 17.64 14.56
N ILE A 113 10.49 17.91 14.42
CA ILE A 113 9.92 19.26 14.55
C ILE A 113 10.19 19.82 15.95
N PHE A 114 10.01 19.03 17.01
CA PHE A 114 10.30 19.47 18.38
C PHE A 114 11.80 19.67 18.62
N SER A 115 12.67 18.91 17.95
CA SER A 115 14.12 19.04 18.06
C SER A 115 14.69 20.27 17.35
N ILE A 116 14.04 20.75 16.28
CA ILE A 116 14.54 21.83 15.39
C ILE A 116 14.26 23.24 15.96
N ASN A 117 13.81 23.34 17.22
CA ASN A 117 13.25 24.54 17.85
C ASN A 117 14.19 25.77 18.00
N SER A 118 15.36 25.82 17.33
CA SER A 118 16.39 26.81 17.65
C SER A 118 16.93 27.70 16.52
N HIS A 119 16.94 27.39 15.19
CA HIS A 119 17.83 28.22 14.33
C HIS A 119 17.54 28.56 12.86
N SER A 120 16.46 28.14 12.17
CA SER A 120 16.18 28.74 10.84
C SER A 120 14.76 28.44 10.32
N SER A 121 13.90 29.47 10.26
CA SER A 121 12.53 29.34 9.74
C SER A 121 12.45 28.88 8.27
N PHE A 122 13.48 29.15 7.46
CA PHE A 122 13.53 28.71 6.06
C PHE A 122 13.78 27.20 5.93
N PHE A 123 14.62 26.63 6.79
CA PHE A 123 14.90 25.19 6.79
C PHE A 123 13.68 24.36 7.21
N ILE A 124 12.85 24.91 8.10
CA ILE A 124 11.59 24.29 8.54
C ILE A 124 10.59 24.16 7.39
N PHE A 125 10.51 25.16 6.50
CA PHE A 125 9.55 25.15 5.39
C PHE A 125 9.93 24.13 4.31
N GLU A 126 11.20 24.07 3.90
CA GLU A 126 11.66 23.09 2.90
C GLU A 126 11.55 21.65 3.42
N LEU A 127 12.00 21.40 4.66
CA LEU A 127 11.88 20.09 5.29
C LEU A 127 10.40 19.70 5.48
N GLY A 128 9.56 20.64 5.90
CA GLY A 128 8.12 20.42 6.07
C GLY A 128 7.41 20.03 4.76
N LEU A 129 7.74 20.69 3.65
CA LEU A 129 7.22 20.33 2.33
C LEU A 129 7.68 18.94 1.88
N LEU A 130 8.97 18.62 2.06
CA LEU A 130 9.51 17.30 1.73
C LEU A 130 8.79 16.20 2.54
N CYS A 131 8.66 16.40 3.86
CA CYS A 131 7.94 15.50 4.76
C CYS A 131 6.48 15.31 4.35
N PHE A 132 5.79 16.41 3.99
CA PHE A 132 4.41 16.36 3.54
C PHE A 132 4.26 15.54 2.26
N THR A 133 5.13 15.76 1.27
CA THR A 133 5.12 14.95 0.04
C THR A 133 5.40 13.48 0.31
N GLY A 134 6.32 13.17 1.23
CA GLY A 134 6.62 11.81 1.68
C GLY A 134 5.39 11.12 2.29
N ILE A 135 4.68 11.78 3.19
CA ILE A 135 3.43 11.26 3.78
C ILE A 135 2.36 11.06 2.71
N CYS A 136 2.18 12.03 1.81
CA CYS A 136 1.20 11.92 0.74
C CYS A 136 1.47 10.70 -0.16
N ILE A 137 2.74 10.45 -0.51
CA ILE A 137 3.14 9.27 -1.27
C ILE A 137 2.87 7.99 -0.46
N GLN A 138 3.28 7.94 0.81
CA GLN A 138 3.07 6.78 1.67
C GLN A 138 1.58 6.44 1.84
N LEU A 139 0.75 7.46 2.03
CA LEU A 139 -0.70 7.33 2.17
C LEU A 139 -1.34 6.88 0.85
N TYR A 140 -0.88 7.42 -0.28
CA TYR A 140 -1.30 6.97 -1.60
C TYR A 140 -1.00 5.48 -1.82
N LEU A 141 0.22 5.04 -1.48
CA LEU A 141 0.62 3.63 -1.57
C LEU A 141 -0.24 2.74 -0.68
N LEU A 142 -0.54 3.17 0.54
CA LEU A 142 -1.37 2.45 1.49
C LEU A 142 -2.80 2.29 0.98
N LEU A 143 -3.41 3.36 0.46
CA LEU A 143 -4.74 3.32 -0.16
C LEU A 143 -4.77 2.38 -1.37
N LEU A 144 -3.71 2.37 -2.16
CA LEU A 144 -3.59 1.52 -3.34
C LEU A 144 -3.53 0.03 -2.94
N VAL A 145 -2.76 -0.32 -1.90
CA VAL A 145 -2.73 -1.68 -1.34
C VAL A 145 -4.07 -2.06 -0.71
N TRP A 146 -4.72 -1.14 0.01
CA TRP A 146 -6.04 -1.37 0.59
C TRP A 146 -7.09 -1.67 -0.47
N ASN A 147 -7.11 -0.91 -1.56
CA ASN A 147 -8.00 -1.17 -2.69
C ASN A 147 -7.69 -2.51 -3.36
N LEU A 148 -6.41 -2.88 -3.48
CA LEU A 148 -6.03 -4.20 -3.99
C LEU A 148 -6.57 -5.30 -3.08
N LEU A 149 -6.46 -5.13 -1.76
CA LEU A 149 -6.94 -6.09 -0.79
C LEU A 149 -8.45 -6.26 -0.87
N LYS A 150 -9.21 -5.16 -0.92
CA LYS A 150 -10.67 -5.19 -1.07
C LYS A 150 -11.07 -5.88 -2.37
N LYS A 151 -10.36 -5.59 -3.47
CA LYS A 151 -10.59 -6.27 -4.75
C LYS A 151 -10.31 -7.76 -4.67
N LEU A 152 -9.25 -8.16 -3.97
CA LEU A 152 -8.86 -9.57 -3.84
C LEU A 152 -9.79 -10.36 -2.89
N ASP A 153 -10.36 -9.69 -1.88
CA ASP A 153 -11.38 -10.27 -1.01
C ASP A 153 -12.74 -10.42 -1.75
N VAL A 154 -13.07 -9.51 -2.68
CA VAL A 154 -14.25 -9.63 -3.57
C VAL A 154 -14.03 -10.68 -4.67
N ASP A 155 -12.84 -10.72 -5.28
CA ASP A 155 -12.41 -11.73 -6.26
C ASP A 155 -12.06 -13.09 -5.59
N GLY A 156 -12.69 -13.43 -4.45
CA GLY A 156 -12.48 -14.67 -3.72
C GLY A 156 -12.68 -15.94 -4.59
N PRO A 157 -12.59 -17.16 -4.03
CA PRO A 157 -12.70 -18.41 -4.80
C PRO A 157 -14.06 -18.61 -5.49
N HIS A 158 -14.98 -17.64 -5.40
CA HIS A 158 -16.08 -17.48 -6.33
C HIS A 158 -15.52 -17.07 -7.69
N VAL A 159 -15.06 -18.09 -8.40
CA VAL A 159 -15.26 -18.26 -9.85
C VAL A 159 -16.43 -17.38 -10.23
N TYR A 160 -16.21 -16.40 -11.11
CA TYR A 160 -17.31 -15.76 -11.80
C TYR A 160 -18.14 -16.91 -12.38
N ASP A 161 -19.27 -17.20 -11.73
CA ASP A 161 -20.31 -18.01 -12.31
C ASP A 161 -20.79 -17.19 -13.49
N ASN A 162 -20.12 -17.39 -14.61
CA ASN A 162 -20.52 -16.84 -15.87
C ASN A 162 -21.91 -17.41 -16.07
N GLN A 163 -22.95 -16.60 -15.86
CA GLN A 163 -24.32 -17.10 -15.92
C GLN A 163 -24.56 -17.77 -17.27
N LEU A 164 -23.88 -17.30 -18.32
CA LEU A 164 -23.86 -17.93 -19.64
C LEU A 164 -23.29 -19.36 -19.64
N HIS A 165 -22.26 -19.64 -18.83
CA HIS A 165 -21.71 -20.98 -18.65
C HIS A 165 -22.67 -21.88 -17.85
N GLN A 166 -23.41 -21.33 -16.88
CA GLN A 166 -24.49 -22.05 -16.20
C GLN A 166 -25.69 -22.32 -17.13
N PHE A 167 -26.00 -21.40 -18.05
CA PHE A 167 -26.99 -21.60 -19.12
C PHE A 167 -26.57 -22.68 -20.11
N ILE A 168 -25.29 -22.70 -20.53
CA ILE A 168 -24.78 -23.67 -21.50
C ILE A 168 -24.66 -25.07 -20.89
N ASN A 169 -24.28 -25.17 -19.60
CA ASN A 169 -24.15 -26.46 -18.91
C ASN A 169 -25.49 -27.05 -18.44
N GLY A 170 -26.59 -26.31 -18.55
CA GLY A 170 -27.93 -26.83 -18.21
C GLY A 170 -28.20 -26.97 -16.71
N ASP A 171 -27.35 -26.41 -15.85
CA ASP A 171 -27.51 -26.48 -14.38
C ASP A 171 -28.56 -25.49 -13.84
N LEU A 172 -29.03 -24.55 -14.68
CA LEU A 172 -30.16 -23.67 -14.37
C LEU A 172 -31.49 -24.39 -14.65
N LYS A 173 -32.09 -24.96 -13.60
CA LYS A 173 -33.55 -25.12 -13.56
C LYS A 173 -34.16 -23.72 -13.54
N LEU A 174 -34.52 -23.20 -14.72
CA LEU A 174 -35.51 -22.13 -14.83
C LEU A 174 -36.75 -22.63 -14.08
N GLU A 175 -37.01 -22.08 -12.89
CA GLU A 175 -38.35 -22.15 -12.33
C GLU A 175 -39.26 -21.41 -13.31
N SER A 176 -39.92 -22.20 -14.15
CA SER A 176 -40.85 -21.81 -15.20
C SER A 176 -42.17 -21.26 -14.63
N ASN A 177 -42.13 -20.54 -13.52
CA ASN A 177 -43.28 -19.82 -13.00
C ASN A 177 -42.88 -18.36 -12.87
N GLY A 178 -43.22 -17.61 -13.92
CA GLY A 178 -42.95 -16.20 -14.02
C GLY A 178 -43.53 -15.41 -12.86
N VAL A 179 -42.84 -14.33 -12.54
CA VAL A 179 -43.36 -12.97 -12.36
C VAL A 179 -42.14 -12.16 -11.96
N TYR A 180 -41.78 -11.16 -12.78
CA TYR A 180 -40.89 -10.09 -12.35
C TYR A 180 -41.42 -9.56 -11.03
N ASN A 181 -40.68 -9.68 -9.94
CA ASN A 181 -41.09 -9.13 -8.65
C ASN A 181 -40.89 -7.62 -8.72
N PRO A 182 -41.95 -6.81 -8.94
CA PRO A 182 -41.80 -5.37 -8.90
C PRO A 182 -41.70 -4.98 -7.42
N SER A 183 -40.96 -3.91 -7.17
CA SER A 183 -41.13 -3.01 -6.04
C SER A 183 -42.45 -3.14 -5.26
N THR A 184 -42.37 -3.07 -3.92
CA THR A 184 -43.42 -2.51 -3.00
C THR A 184 -44.70 -3.37 -2.82
N ILE A 185 -45.30 -3.63 -1.64
CA ILE A 185 -45.11 -3.35 -0.20
C ILE A 185 -45.84 -4.50 0.62
N PRO A 186 -46.20 -4.42 1.94
CA PRO A 186 -46.14 -5.54 2.89
C PRO A 186 -47.55 -5.95 3.41
N VAL A 187 -47.60 -6.73 4.50
CA VAL A 187 -48.45 -6.53 5.72
C VAL A 187 -48.88 -7.88 6.33
N GLU A 188 -48.36 -8.04 7.53
CA GLU A 188 -48.78 -8.82 8.71
C GLU A 188 -50.29 -9.10 8.82
N VAL A 189 -50.65 -10.34 9.19
CA VAL A 189 -51.28 -10.70 10.50
C VAL A 189 -50.90 -12.14 10.82
#